data_AF-A0A3M1FLF8-F1
#
_entry.id   AF-A0A3M1FLF8-F1
#
_cell.length_a   1.000
_cell.length_b   1.000
_cell.length_c   1.000
_cell.angle_alpha   90.00
_cell.angle_beta   90.00
_cell.angle_gamma   90.00
#
_symmetry.space_group_name_H-M   'P 1'
#
loop_
_entity.id
_entity.type
_entity.pdbx_description
1 polymer ?
#
loop_
_entity_poly.entity_id
_entity_poly.type
_entity_poly.pdbx_seq_one_letter_code
_entity_poly.pdbx_strand_id
1 'polypeptide(L)'
;VVQGKNVTRLSDREAATFRKQNYGFVFQQAMLIDGLNTLENVLLSVGVQGARPTSKIKDRAVEILQLLGLGDALHAQPAILSGGQKQRVSIARALVKDPPIVLCDEPTSALDAESGQVVLDFLKKIALEEKKVVVVVSHDARVFPFADRLIKLEEGRIVSDTREPY
;
A
#
# COMPACT_ATOMS: atom_id res chain seq x y z
N VAL A 1 3.26 20.87 4.37
CA VAL A 1 2.00 20.71 5.14
C VAL A 1 1.24 19.55 4.53
N VAL A 2 0.73 18.62 5.35
CA VAL A 2 -0.09 17.48 4.90
C VAL A 2 -1.39 17.51 5.67
N GLN A 3 -2.53 17.54 4.96
CA GLN A 3 -3.87 17.73 5.56
C GLN A 3 -3.92 18.87 6.60
N GLY A 4 -3.40 20.04 6.24
CA GLY A 4 -3.38 21.20 7.11
C GLY A 4 -2.39 21.15 8.29
N LYS A 5 -1.68 20.03 8.50
CA LYS A 5 -0.67 19.90 9.57
C LYS A 5 0.75 20.09 9.04
N ASN A 6 1.57 20.87 9.75
CA ASN A 6 2.99 20.94 9.47
C ASN A 6 3.72 19.76 10.11
N VAL A 7 3.94 18.71 9.31
CA VAL A 7 4.51 17.44 9.78
C VAL A 7 5.97 17.54 10.23
N THR A 8 6.71 18.60 9.85
CA THR A 8 8.11 18.79 10.25
C THR A 8 8.29 19.32 11.67
N ARG A 9 7.20 19.74 12.32
CA ARG A 9 7.19 20.29 13.69
C ARG A 9 6.53 19.38 14.71
N LEU A 10 6.11 18.18 14.28
CA LEU A 10 5.49 17.21 15.18
C LEU A 10 6.57 16.56 16.06
N SER A 11 6.25 16.35 17.33
CA SER A 11 7.02 15.43 18.18
C SER A 11 6.93 14.01 17.63
N ASP A 12 7.84 13.11 18.06
CA ASP A 12 7.85 11.72 17.60
C ASP A 12 6.52 10.99 17.82
N ARG A 13 5.87 11.24 18.97
CA ARG A 13 4.58 10.64 19.32
C ARG A 13 3.45 11.15 18.41
N GLU A 14 3.44 12.44 18.11
CA GLU A 14 2.48 13.04 17.21
C GLU A 14 2.70 12.58 15.77
N ALA A 15 3.96 12.49 15.33
CA ALA A 15 4.33 11.98 14.02
C ALA A 15 3.91 10.51 13.87
N ALA A 16 4.13 9.66 14.87
CA ALA A 16 3.67 8.26 14.86
C ALA A 16 2.14 8.16 14.77
N THR A 17 1.42 8.99 15.54
CA THR A 17 -0.05 9.06 15.49
C THR A 17 -0.55 9.53 14.12
N PHE A 18 0.12 10.54 13.56
CA PHE A 18 -0.20 11.06 12.23
C PHE A 18 0.00 9.97 11.16
N ARG A 19 1.13 9.26 11.18
CA ARG A 19 1.39 8.15 10.24
C ARG A 19 0.36 7.04 10.37
N LYS A 20 0.03 6.66 11.61
CA LYS A 20 -0.95 5.63 11.93
C LYS A 20 -2.32 5.91 11.29
N GLN A 21 -2.77 7.17 11.32
CA GLN A 21 -4.09 7.61 10.85
C GLN A 21 -4.14 7.94 9.35
N ASN A 22 -3.06 8.47 8.78
CA ASN A 22 -3.11 9.09 7.45
C ASN A 22 -2.40 8.30 6.36
N TYR A 23 -1.49 7.38 6.71
CA TYR A 23 -0.68 6.65 5.74
C TYR A 23 -0.93 5.15 5.75
N GLY A 24 -0.99 4.58 4.54
CA GLY A 24 -0.69 3.19 4.24
C GLY A 24 0.71 3.08 3.64
N PHE A 25 1.49 2.08 4.04
CA PHE A 25 2.84 1.85 3.53
C PHE A 25 2.92 0.49 2.84
N VAL A 26 3.41 0.50 1.60
CA VAL A 26 3.79 -0.68 0.84
C VAL A 26 5.29 -0.61 0.62
N PHE A 27 6.01 -1.62 1.10
CA PHE A 27 7.47 -1.69 1.00
C PHE A 27 7.88 -2.60 -0.15
N GLN A 28 9.14 -2.47 -0.58
CA GLN A 28 9.73 -3.30 -1.63
C GLN A 28 9.67 -4.79 -1.27
N GLN A 29 9.92 -5.12 0.00
CA GLN A 29 9.70 -6.44 0.56
C GLN A 29 8.37 -6.43 1.33
N ALA A 30 7.56 -7.48 1.16
CA ALA A 30 6.23 -7.54 1.76
C ALA A 30 6.21 -7.43 3.30
N MET A 31 7.33 -7.76 3.98
CA MET A 31 7.48 -7.69 5.44
C MET A 31 6.27 -8.31 6.17
N LEU A 32 5.84 -9.50 5.76
CA LEU A 32 4.80 -10.25 6.45
C LEU A 32 5.37 -10.88 7.72
N ILE A 33 4.53 -11.05 8.74
CA ILE A 33 4.90 -11.77 9.97
C ILE A 33 4.59 -13.24 9.74
N ASP A 34 5.63 -14.08 9.74
CA ASP A 34 5.53 -15.52 9.43
C ASP A 34 4.65 -16.31 10.40
N GLY A 35 4.48 -15.82 11.64
CA GLY A 35 3.59 -16.43 12.64
C GLY A 35 2.10 -16.09 12.47
N LEU A 36 1.76 -15.27 11.48
CA LEU A 36 0.39 -14.84 11.20
C LEU A 36 -0.03 -15.32 9.81
N ASN A 37 -1.28 -15.76 9.65
CA ASN A 37 -1.83 -16.04 8.32
C ASN A 37 -2.09 -14.74 7.52
N THR A 38 -2.52 -14.89 6.26
CA THR A 38 -2.80 -13.77 5.35
C THR A 38 -3.77 -12.74 5.93
N LEU A 39 -4.94 -13.18 6.42
CA LEU A 39 -5.95 -12.28 6.98
C LEU A 39 -5.43 -11.59 8.26
N GLU A 40 -4.72 -12.32 9.12
CA GLU A 40 -4.11 -11.79 10.34
C GLU A 40 -3.04 -10.74 10.04
N ASN A 41 -2.21 -10.96 9.02
CA ASN A 41 -1.23 -9.99 8.56
C ASN A 41 -1.91 -8.67 8.15
N VAL A 42 -3.03 -8.73 7.43
CA VAL A 42 -3.80 -7.54 7.06
C VAL A 42 -4.34 -6.82 8.30
N LEU A 43 -4.95 -7.57 9.22
CA LEU A 43 -5.58 -7.03 10.43
C LEU A 43 -4.58 -6.52 11.48
N LEU A 44 -3.30 -6.90 11.39
CA LEU A 44 -2.25 -6.44 12.28
C LEU A 44 -2.19 -4.90 12.36
N SER A 45 -2.38 -4.22 11.23
CA SER A 45 -2.35 -2.75 11.15
C SER A 45 -3.43 -2.07 12.02
N VAL A 46 -4.51 -2.79 12.32
CA VAL A 46 -5.61 -2.38 13.21
C VAL A 46 -5.28 -2.74 14.66
N GLY A 47 -4.71 -3.93 14.89
CA GLY A 47 -4.30 -4.37 16.23
C GLY A 47 -3.22 -3.50 16.88
N VAL A 48 -2.23 -3.05 16.11
CA VAL A 48 -1.17 -2.11 16.55
C VAL A 48 -1.76 -0.78 17.08
N GLN A 49 -3.02 -0.49 16.77
CA GLN A 49 -3.68 0.72 17.24
C GLN A 49 -4.18 0.64 18.68
N GLY A 50 -4.10 -0.53 19.32
CA GLY A 50 -4.76 -0.81 20.59
C GLY A 50 -6.24 -1.15 20.44
N ALA A 51 -6.73 -1.30 19.20
CA ALA A 51 -8.11 -1.63 18.91
C ALA A 51 -8.26 -3.10 18.52
N ARG A 52 -9.33 -3.75 18.98
CA ARG A 52 -9.71 -5.07 18.46
C ARG A 52 -10.37 -4.88 17.08
N PRO A 53 -9.98 -5.67 16.06
CA PRO A 53 -10.64 -5.61 14.77
C PRO A 53 -12.14 -5.93 14.90
N THR A 54 -12.99 -4.99 14.49
CA THR A 54 -14.44 -5.17 14.44
C THR A 54 -14.82 -6.11 13.30
N SER A 55 -16.06 -6.65 13.30
CA SER A 55 -16.55 -7.46 12.17
C SER A 55 -16.43 -6.71 10.85
N LYS A 56 -16.86 -5.44 10.82
CA LYS A 56 -16.78 -4.57 9.63
C LYS A 56 -15.36 -4.46 9.05
N ILE A 57 -14.34 -4.38 9.90
CA ILE A 57 -12.94 -4.31 9.46
C ILE A 57 -12.48 -5.66 8.91
N LYS A 58 -12.91 -6.77 9.50
CA LYS A 58 -12.61 -8.11 8.98
C LYS A 58 -13.26 -8.33 7.62
N ASP A 59 -14.52 -7.93 7.47
CA ASP A 59 -15.25 -8.03 6.20
C ASP A 59 -14.55 -7.23 5.10
N ARG A 60 -14.13 -5.99 5.41
CA ARG A 60 -13.32 -5.17 4.50
C ARG A 60 -11.97 -5.81 4.16
N ALA A 61 -11.29 -6.42 5.15
CA ALA A 61 -10.01 -7.09 4.90
C ALA A 61 -10.19 -8.25 3.91
N VAL A 62 -11.26 -9.04 4.07
CA VAL A 62 -11.61 -10.13 3.16
C VAL A 62 -11.95 -9.60 1.76
N GLU A 63 -12.75 -8.55 1.66
CA GLU A 63 -13.10 -7.91 0.38
C GLU A 63 -11.86 -7.44 -0.39
N ILE A 64 -10.94 -6.73 0.29
CA ILE A 64 -9.69 -6.27 -0.33
C ILE A 64 -8.83 -7.45 -0.79
N LEU A 65 -8.72 -8.51 0.02
CA LEU A 65 -7.99 -9.72 -0.34
C LEU A 65 -8.62 -10.42 -1.55
N GLN A 66 -9.94 -10.47 -1.65
CA GLN A 66 -10.65 -11.02 -2.81
C GLN A 66 -10.38 -10.21 -4.08
N LEU A 67 -10.45 -8.88 -4.01
CA LEU A 67 -10.12 -7.98 -5.13
C LEU A 67 -8.67 -8.17 -5.62
N LEU A 68 -7.77 -8.58 -4.72
CA LEU A 68 -6.37 -8.88 -5.01
C LEU A 68 -6.13 -10.35 -5.39
N GLY A 69 -7.18 -11.15 -5.62
CA GLY A 69 -7.08 -12.55 -6.03
C GLY A 69 -6.54 -13.47 -4.92
N LEU A 70 -6.78 -13.14 -3.65
CA LEU A 70 -6.35 -13.88 -2.47
C LEU A 70 -7.52 -14.46 -1.66
N GLY A 71 -8.72 -14.55 -2.26
CA GLY A 71 -9.91 -15.08 -1.60
C GLY A 71 -9.77 -16.52 -1.08
N ASP A 72 -9.02 -17.36 -1.79
CA ASP A 72 -8.78 -18.75 -1.37
C ASP A 72 -7.58 -18.90 -0.41
N ALA A 73 -6.82 -17.81 -0.22
CA ALA A 73 -5.58 -17.79 0.56
C ALA A 73 -5.73 -17.05 1.90
N LEU A 74 -6.95 -16.74 2.35
CA LEU A 74 -7.20 -15.96 3.57
C LEU A 74 -6.50 -16.52 4.82
N HIS A 75 -6.40 -17.85 4.91
CA HIS A 75 -5.77 -18.55 6.03
C HIS A 75 -4.42 -19.17 5.70
N ALA A 76 -3.88 -18.89 4.51
CA ALA A 76 -2.56 -19.33 4.11
C ALA A 76 -1.48 -18.66 4.96
N GLN A 77 -0.44 -19.41 5.30
CA GLN A 77 0.75 -18.90 5.97
C GLN A 77 1.69 -18.23 4.95
N PRO A 78 2.45 -17.18 5.32
CA PRO A 78 3.39 -16.52 4.41
C PRO A 78 4.36 -17.49 3.74
N ALA A 79 4.80 -18.54 4.43
CA ALA A 79 5.73 -19.53 3.89
C ALA A 79 5.24 -20.22 2.59
N ILE A 80 3.92 -20.36 2.39
CA ILE A 80 3.35 -21.03 1.21
C ILE A 80 2.87 -20.05 0.13
N LEU A 81 2.97 -18.74 0.39
CA LEU A 81 2.61 -17.70 -0.59
C LEU A 81 3.76 -17.45 -1.56
N SER A 82 3.44 -17.25 -2.84
CA SER A 82 4.39 -16.71 -3.81
C SER A 82 4.81 -15.28 -3.44
N GLY A 83 5.94 -14.81 -3.98
CA GLY A 83 6.40 -13.44 -3.77
C GLY A 83 5.33 -12.39 -4.12
N GLY A 84 4.61 -12.60 -5.23
CA GLY A 84 3.52 -11.73 -5.64
C GLY A 84 2.29 -11.80 -4.75
N GLN A 85 1.93 -12.98 -4.27
CA GLN A 85 0.87 -13.09 -3.27
C GLN A 85 1.24 -12.36 -1.98
N LYS A 86 2.48 -12.51 -1.49
CA LYS A 86 2.96 -11.77 -0.29
C LYS A 86 2.84 -10.27 -0.47
N GLN A 87 3.20 -9.75 -1.65
CA GLN A 87 3.11 -8.34 -1.94
C GLN A 87 1.66 -7.85 -1.99
N ARG A 88 0.75 -8.63 -2.58
CA ARG A 88 -0.68 -8.31 -2.54
C ARG A 88 -1.24 -8.30 -1.10
N VAL A 89 -0.77 -9.20 -0.22
CA VAL A 89 -1.11 -9.14 1.22
C VAL A 89 -0.59 -7.86 1.88
N SER A 90 0.63 -7.42 1.55
CA SER A 90 1.20 -6.18 2.12
C SER A 90 0.41 -4.94 1.69
N ILE A 91 -0.06 -4.90 0.44
CA ILE A 91 -0.95 -3.86 -0.09
C ILE A 91 -2.29 -3.88 0.64
N ALA A 92 -2.90 -5.05 0.82
CA ALA A 92 -4.15 -5.18 1.58
C ALA A 92 -3.99 -4.65 3.02
N ARG A 93 -2.87 -4.97 3.68
CA ARG A 93 -2.52 -4.47 5.02
C ARG A 93 -2.38 -2.95 5.07
N ALA A 94 -1.85 -2.33 4.02
CA ALA A 94 -1.74 -0.88 3.94
C ALA A 94 -3.12 -0.21 3.81
N LEU A 95 -4.05 -0.84 3.10
CA LEU A 95 -5.33 -0.25 2.70
C LEU A 95 -6.51 -0.54 3.63
N VAL A 96 -6.46 -1.60 4.42
CA VAL A 96 -7.59 -2.03 5.28
C VAL A 96 -8.09 -0.94 6.23
N LYS A 97 -7.21 0.00 6.61
CA LYS A 97 -7.52 1.14 7.49
C LYS A 97 -8.13 2.34 6.77
N ASP A 98 -8.30 2.25 5.46
CA ASP A 98 -8.78 3.34 4.63
C ASP A 98 -7.92 4.62 4.68
N PRO A 99 -6.58 4.53 4.59
CA PRO A 99 -5.76 5.73 4.69
C PRO A 99 -6.03 6.66 3.49
N PRO A 100 -6.04 7.98 3.70
CA PRO A 100 -6.17 8.95 2.60
C PRO A 100 -4.93 9.00 1.70
N ILE A 101 -3.78 8.54 2.18
CA ILE A 101 -2.51 8.58 1.46
C ILE A 101 -1.85 7.19 1.52
N VAL A 102 -1.43 6.67 0.38
CA VAL A 102 -0.72 5.40 0.23
C VAL A 102 0.66 5.68 -0.34
N LEU A 103 1.69 5.22 0.35
CA LEU A 103 3.08 5.37 -0.04
C LEU A 103 3.63 4.00 -0.42
N CYS A 104 4.10 3.87 -1.64
CA CYS A 104 4.60 2.64 -2.23
C CYS A 104 6.07 2.80 -2.60
N ASP A 105 6.91 1.98 -1.99
CA ASP A 105 8.33 1.86 -2.29
C ASP A 105 8.54 0.60 -3.13
N GLU A 106 8.83 0.78 -4.42
CA GLU A 106 9.09 -0.30 -5.39
C GLU A 106 8.03 -1.44 -5.35
N PRO A 107 6.73 -1.12 -5.49
CA PRO A 107 5.65 -2.08 -5.21
C PRO A 107 5.65 -3.29 -6.15
N THR A 108 6.33 -3.22 -7.29
CA THR A 108 6.37 -4.24 -8.35
C THR A 108 7.74 -4.88 -8.55
N SER A 109 8.79 -4.48 -7.83
CA SER A 109 10.16 -4.93 -8.15
C SER A 109 10.38 -6.44 -7.99
N ALA A 110 9.62 -7.07 -7.09
CA ALA A 110 9.68 -8.51 -6.83
C ALA A 110 8.64 -9.31 -7.64
N LEU A 111 7.94 -8.66 -8.58
CA LEU A 111 6.79 -9.22 -9.30
C LEU A 111 7.11 -9.49 -10.77
N ASP A 112 6.61 -10.62 -11.28
CA ASP A 112 6.45 -10.84 -12.71
C ASP A 112 5.50 -9.81 -13.35
N ALA A 113 5.46 -9.77 -14.67
CA ALA A 113 4.69 -8.77 -15.41
C ALA A 113 3.18 -8.85 -15.11
N GLU A 114 2.62 -10.06 -15.01
CA GLU A 114 1.20 -10.27 -14.76
C GLU A 114 0.80 -9.84 -13.33
N SER A 115 1.55 -10.26 -12.32
CA SER A 115 1.34 -9.87 -10.93
C SER A 115 1.57 -8.38 -10.72
N GLY A 116 2.57 -7.81 -11.40
CA GLY A 116 2.84 -6.37 -11.40
C GLY A 116 1.67 -5.56 -11.96
N GLN A 117 1.10 -6.01 -13.08
CA GLN A 117 -0.06 -5.39 -13.71
C GLN A 117 -1.27 -5.36 -12.76
N VAL A 118 -1.59 -6.50 -12.12
CA VAL A 118 -2.69 -6.58 -11.13
C VAL A 118 -2.50 -5.58 -9.99
N VAL A 119 -1.27 -5.43 -9.48
CA VAL A 119 -0.97 -4.47 -8.40
C VAL A 119 -1.14 -3.03 -8.87
N LEU A 120 -0.62 -2.68 -10.04
CA LEU A 120 -0.68 -1.31 -10.57
C LEU A 120 -2.11 -0.90 -10.94
N ASP A 121 -2.89 -1.80 -11.56
CA ASP A 121 -4.32 -1.60 -11.84
C ASP A 121 -5.09 -1.34 -10.55
N PHE A 122 -4.82 -2.13 -9.51
CA PHE A 122 -5.46 -1.95 -8.23
C PHE A 122 -5.08 -0.62 -7.57
N LEU A 123 -3.80 -0.24 -7.56
CA LEU A 123 -3.36 1.07 -7.03
C LEU A 123 -3.99 2.23 -7.79
N LYS A 124 -4.08 2.15 -9.13
CA LYS A 124 -4.74 3.16 -9.97
C LYS A 124 -6.24 3.26 -9.66
N LYS A 125 -6.92 2.11 -9.54
CA LYS A 125 -8.33 2.05 -9.14
C LYS A 125 -8.56 2.77 -7.82
N ILE A 126 -7.74 2.48 -6.82
CA ILE A 126 -7.82 3.10 -5.50
C ILE A 126 -7.57 4.61 -5.56
N ALA A 127 -6.62 5.07 -6.38
CA ALA A 127 -6.36 6.50 -6.57
C ALA A 127 -7.57 7.23 -7.16
N LEU A 128 -8.18 6.66 -8.20
CA LEU A 128 -9.26 7.30 -8.97
C LEU A 128 -10.65 7.15 -8.32
N GLU A 129 -11.05 5.93 -7.98
CA GLU A 129 -12.39 5.62 -7.50
C GLU A 129 -12.56 5.99 -6.01
N GLU A 130 -11.57 5.65 -5.18
CA GLU A 130 -11.61 5.94 -3.74
C GLU A 130 -11.03 7.33 -3.39
N LYS A 131 -10.59 8.09 -4.40
CA LYS A 131 -10.04 9.45 -4.29
C LYS A 131 -8.88 9.54 -3.28
N LYS A 132 -8.02 8.52 -3.27
CA LYS A 132 -6.82 8.48 -2.42
C LYS A 132 -5.62 9.05 -3.14
N VAL A 133 -4.69 9.60 -2.36
CA VAL A 133 -3.38 9.98 -2.89
C VAL A 133 -2.49 8.74 -2.89
N VAL A 134 -2.05 8.28 -4.05
CA VAL A 134 -1.09 7.18 -4.18
C VAL A 134 0.22 7.74 -4.69
N VAL A 135 1.31 7.50 -3.96
CA VAL A 135 2.66 7.89 -4.38
C VAL A 135 3.50 6.64 -4.52
N VAL A 136 3.99 6.41 -5.74
CA VAL A 136 4.87 5.28 -6.06
C VAL A 136 6.27 5.81 -6.31
N VAL A 137 7.26 5.25 -5.62
CA VAL A 137 8.68 5.40 -5.94
C VAL A 137 9.10 4.15 -6.69
N SER A 138 9.62 4.32 -7.91
CA SER A 138 10.15 3.20 -8.67
C SER A 138 11.20 3.61 -9.71
N HIS A 139 12.14 2.70 -9.97
CA HIS A 139 13.03 2.75 -11.15
C HIS A 139 12.44 2.01 -12.37
N ASP A 140 11.30 1.35 -12.22
CA ASP A 140 10.68 0.52 -13.24
C ASP A 140 9.71 1.31 -14.13
N ALA A 141 10.02 1.42 -15.43
CA ALA A 141 9.19 2.15 -16.38
C ALA A 141 7.79 1.54 -16.58
N ARG A 142 7.56 0.28 -16.17
CA ARG A 142 6.24 -0.36 -16.23
C ARG A 142 5.19 0.38 -15.38
N VAL A 143 5.59 1.17 -14.39
CA VAL A 143 4.65 1.95 -13.56
C VAL A 143 4.14 3.22 -14.25
N PHE A 144 4.87 3.72 -15.26
CA PHE A 144 4.58 5.03 -15.84
C PHE A 144 3.18 5.16 -16.45
N PRO A 145 2.64 4.15 -17.17
CA PRO A 145 1.29 4.22 -17.73
C PRO A 145 0.16 4.33 -16.69
N PHE A 146 0.46 4.14 -15.39
CA PHE A 146 -0.51 4.18 -14.30
C PHE A 146 -0.50 5.49 -13.50
N ALA A 147 0.50 6.34 -13.72
CA ALA A 147 0.63 7.63 -13.05
C ALA A 147 0.02 8.79 -13.85
N ASP A 148 -0.75 9.63 -13.17
CA ASP A 148 -1.24 10.93 -13.65
C ASP A 148 -0.17 12.04 -13.59
N ARG A 149 0.85 11.84 -12.75
CA ARG A 149 2.01 12.74 -12.62
C ARG A 149 3.30 11.93 -12.44
N LEU A 150 4.32 12.29 -13.20
CA LEU A 150 5.64 11.66 -13.15
C LEU A 150 6.69 12.70 -12.70
N ILE A 151 7.37 12.40 -11.60
CA ILE A 151 8.45 13.23 -11.07
C ILE A 151 9.75 12.45 -11.21
N LYS A 152 10.69 12.97 -12.01
CA LYS A 152 12.03 12.37 -12.18
C LYS A 152 13.00 13.01 -11.19
N LEU A 153 13.64 12.17 -10.38
CA LEU A 153 14.68 12.56 -9.44
C LEU A 153 16.05 12.05 -9.94
N GLU A 154 17.05 12.93 -10.00
CA GLU A 154 18.45 12.59 -10.30
C GLU A 154 19.37 13.35 -9.34
N GLU A 155 20.37 12.68 -8.77
CA GLU A 155 21.35 13.30 -7.85
C GLU A 155 20.71 14.14 -6.73
N GLY A 156 19.59 13.66 -6.18
CA GLY A 156 18.84 14.33 -5.12
C GLY A 156 18.05 15.57 -5.56
N ARG A 157 17.91 15.82 -6.86
CA ARG A 157 17.17 16.96 -7.43
C ARG A 157 16.06 16.50 -8.35
N ILE A 158 14.95 17.23 -8.35
CA ILE A 158 13.88 17.03 -9.33
C ILE A 158 14.37 17.62 -10.66
N VAL A 159 14.51 16.77 -11.67
CA VAL A 159 14.97 17.17 -13.01
C VAL A 159 13.84 17.21 -14.03
N SER A 160 12.70 16.56 -13.74
CA SER A 160 11.49 16.63 -14.56
C SER A 160 10.24 16.43 -13.69
N ASP A 161 9.14 17.08 -14.08
CA ASP A 161 7.82 16.99 -13.47
C ASP A 161 6.76 17.13 -14.56
N THR A 162 6.22 16.00 -15.01
CA THR A 162 5.22 15.95 -16.09
C THR A 162 3.89 15.47 -15.56
N ARG A 163 2.81 15.92 -16.20
CA ARG A 163 1.45 15.45 -15.96
C ARG A 163 0.94 14.85 -17.24
N GLU A 164 0.51 13.60 -17.17
CA GLU A 164 -0.11 12.92 -18.30
C GLU A 164 -1.62 12.98 -18.10
N PRO A 165 -2.36 13.72 -18.95
CA PRO A 165 -3.81 13.65 -18.93
C PRO A 165 -4.24 12.27 -19.45
N TYR A 166 -5.00 11.54 -18.63
CA TYR A 166 -5.78 10.39 -19.08
C TYR A 166 -7.05 10.84 -19.79
#